data_AF-A0A2V5QVQ1-F1
#
_entry.id   AF-A0A2V5QVQ1-F1
#
_cell.length_a   1.000
_cell.length_b   1.000
_cell.length_c   1.000
_cell.angle_alpha   90.00
_cell.angle_beta   90.00
_cell.angle_gamma   90.00
#
_symmetry.space_group_name_H-M   'P 1'
#
loop_
_entity.id
_entity.type
_entity.pdbx_description
1 polymer ?
#
loop_
_entity_poly.entity_id
_entity_poly.type
_entity_poly.pdbx_seq_one_letter_code
_entity_poly.pdbx_strand_id
1 'polypeptide(L)'
;MGAGVNLSTIGFHVPPQHPGWPHDGTQGDAGFSSFPWTRIQTADSLTWATDTFAQNPNANAIRWGTLYNFSFDADQPPQTANATIGFFKTGSPITVGIQAPVGGATPTPTPTVTPTPTPTVTPTPTRTPRLPPAPRPRPTPPPRPTPH
;
A
#
# COMPACT_ATOMS: atom_id res chain seq x y z
N MET A 1 0.99 13.02 -13.97
CA MET A 1 1.39 11.66 -14.41
C MET A 1 2.68 11.79 -15.18
N GLY A 2 3.54 10.79 -15.17
CA GLY A 2 4.77 10.83 -15.96
C GLY A 2 4.61 10.05 -17.26
N ALA A 3 5.44 10.37 -18.26
CA ALA A 3 5.53 9.62 -19.50
C ALA A 3 5.75 8.12 -19.24
N GLY A 4 5.06 7.26 -20.01
CA GLY A 4 5.17 5.80 -19.91
C GLY A 4 4.21 5.13 -18.91
N VAL A 5 3.37 5.89 -18.21
CA VAL A 5 2.28 5.33 -17.39
C VAL A 5 1.15 4.84 -18.29
N ASN A 6 0.82 3.55 -18.22
CA ASN A 6 -0.37 2.99 -18.85
C ASN A 6 -1.51 2.89 -17.85
N LEU A 7 -2.70 3.32 -18.26
CA LEU A 7 -3.91 3.27 -17.46
C LEU A 7 -4.91 2.27 -18.02
N SER A 8 -5.60 1.56 -17.12
CA SER A 8 -6.71 0.67 -17.46
C SER A 8 -7.89 0.86 -16.50
N THR A 9 -9.02 0.22 -16.80
CA THR A 9 -10.22 0.20 -15.93
C THR A 9 -10.67 1.61 -15.50
N ILE A 10 -10.56 2.59 -16.39
CA ILE A 10 -10.89 3.99 -16.08
C ILE A 10 -12.40 4.11 -15.90
N GLY A 11 -12.83 4.42 -14.69
CA GLY A 11 -14.23 4.43 -14.26
C GLY A 11 -14.69 5.78 -13.71
N PHE A 12 -15.98 6.04 -13.86
CA PHE A 12 -16.67 7.17 -13.27
C PHE A 12 -18.04 6.71 -12.77
N HIS A 13 -18.38 7.03 -11.52
CA HIS A 13 -19.68 6.70 -10.96
C HIS A 13 -20.21 7.81 -10.04
N VAL A 14 -21.50 8.08 -10.14
CA VAL A 14 -22.21 9.11 -9.39
C VAL A 14 -23.70 8.73 -9.29
N PRO A 15 -24.41 9.07 -8.22
CA PRO A 15 -25.87 8.97 -8.21
C PRO A 15 -26.52 9.87 -9.28
N PRO A 16 -27.63 9.44 -9.89
CA PRO A 16 -28.45 10.32 -10.72
C PRO A 16 -28.92 11.55 -9.94
N GLN A 17 -28.96 12.70 -10.60
CA GLN A 17 -29.55 13.91 -10.07
C GLN A 17 -31.08 13.80 -10.06
N HIS A 18 -31.70 14.44 -9.08
CA HIS A 18 -33.16 14.50 -8.99
C HIS A 18 -33.73 15.34 -10.15
N PRO A 19 -34.90 14.97 -10.71
CA PRO A 19 -35.58 15.82 -11.68
C PRO A 19 -35.93 17.18 -11.09
N GLY A 20 -36.07 18.16 -11.98
CA GLY A 20 -36.50 19.51 -11.62
C GLY A 20 -37.88 19.54 -10.99
N TRP A 21 -38.08 20.50 -10.09
CA TRP A 21 -39.37 20.79 -9.48
C TRP A 21 -39.53 22.30 -9.27
N PRO A 22 -40.76 22.82 -9.15
CA PRO A 22 -40.99 24.26 -9.07
C PRO A 22 -40.24 24.90 -7.89
N HIS A 23 -39.46 25.95 -8.16
CA HIS A 23 -38.64 26.65 -7.18
C HIS A 23 -37.49 25.84 -6.56
N ASP A 24 -36.90 24.90 -7.31
CA ASP A 24 -35.76 24.08 -6.86
C ASP A 24 -34.42 24.85 -6.84
N GLY A 25 -34.39 26.07 -7.37
CA GLY A 25 -33.22 26.93 -7.41
C GLY A 25 -32.22 26.62 -8.52
N THR A 26 -32.56 25.70 -9.43
CA THR A 26 -31.86 25.49 -10.70
C THR A 26 -32.32 26.50 -11.75
N GLN A 27 -31.53 26.69 -12.81
CA GLN A 27 -31.94 27.55 -13.90
C GLN A 27 -33.20 26.99 -14.58
N GLY A 28 -34.29 27.75 -14.49
CA GLY A 28 -35.57 27.38 -15.08
C GLY A 28 -36.28 26.22 -14.39
N ASP A 29 -35.97 25.94 -13.11
CA ASP A 29 -36.56 24.84 -12.34
C ASP A 29 -36.43 23.46 -13.03
N ALA A 30 -35.38 23.29 -13.84
CA ALA A 30 -35.16 22.15 -14.73
C ALA A 30 -34.43 20.97 -14.04
N GLY A 31 -33.95 21.15 -12.82
CA GLY A 31 -33.09 20.21 -12.13
C GLY A 31 -31.65 20.24 -12.63
N PHE A 32 -30.79 19.47 -11.95
CA PHE A 32 -29.39 19.34 -12.34
C PHE A 32 -29.19 18.23 -13.38
N SER A 33 -28.25 18.44 -14.30
CA SER A 33 -27.87 17.44 -15.28
C SER A 33 -27.21 16.23 -14.61
N SER A 34 -27.58 15.03 -15.04
CA SER A 34 -26.90 13.77 -14.70
C SER A 34 -25.90 13.34 -15.77
N PHE A 35 -25.59 14.20 -16.75
CA PHE A 35 -24.68 13.85 -17.84
C PHE A 35 -23.29 13.47 -17.27
N PRO A 36 -22.70 12.33 -17.71
CA PRO A 36 -21.45 11.86 -17.16
C PRO A 36 -20.31 12.85 -17.42
N TRP A 37 -19.32 12.88 -16.52
CA TRP A 37 -18.14 13.71 -16.71
C TRP A 37 -17.32 13.20 -17.90
N THR A 38 -16.91 14.13 -18.77
CA THR A 38 -16.00 13.83 -19.86
C THR A 38 -14.61 13.54 -19.30
N ARG A 39 -14.02 12.45 -19.73
CA ARG A 39 -12.65 12.07 -19.39
C ARG A 39 -11.69 12.44 -20.52
N ILE A 40 -10.55 13.01 -20.15
CA ILE A 40 -9.45 13.33 -21.07
C ILE A 40 -8.16 12.77 -20.46
N GLN A 41 -7.44 11.93 -21.21
CA GLN A 41 -6.07 11.52 -20.87
C GLN A 41 -5.13 12.12 -21.89
N THR A 42 -4.06 12.71 -21.38
CA THR A 42 -2.89 13.12 -22.14
C THR A 42 -1.70 12.24 -21.71
N ALA A 43 -0.51 12.50 -22.25
CA ALA A 43 0.70 11.82 -21.80
C ALA A 43 0.97 12.03 -20.29
N ASP A 44 0.60 13.20 -19.76
CA ASP A 44 1.00 13.64 -18.42
C ASP A 44 -0.17 13.85 -17.46
N SER A 45 -1.41 13.72 -17.91
CA SER A 45 -2.59 13.96 -17.07
C SER A 45 -3.77 13.05 -17.39
N LEU A 46 -4.59 12.81 -16.37
CA LEU A 46 -5.94 12.27 -16.47
C LEU A 46 -6.88 13.28 -15.82
N THR A 47 -7.90 13.69 -16.55
CA THR A 47 -8.85 14.72 -16.11
C THR A 47 -10.27 14.25 -16.35
N TRP A 48 -11.15 14.53 -15.39
CA TRP A 48 -12.59 14.44 -15.57
C TRP A 48 -13.20 15.84 -15.37
N ALA A 49 -14.14 16.20 -16.23
CA ALA A 49 -14.86 17.47 -16.13
C ALA A 49 -16.31 17.35 -16.63
N THR A 50 -17.20 18.12 -16.03
CA THR A 50 -18.53 18.39 -16.61
C THR A 50 -18.48 19.66 -17.48
N ASP A 51 -19.62 20.05 -18.04
CA ASP A 51 -19.76 21.34 -18.74
C ASP A 51 -19.36 22.50 -17.83
N THR A 52 -18.85 23.57 -18.41
CA THR A 52 -18.57 24.79 -17.63
C THR A 52 -19.86 25.44 -17.15
N PHE A 53 -19.79 26.22 -16.07
CA PHE A 53 -20.94 26.99 -15.59
C PHE A 53 -21.49 27.96 -16.66
N ALA A 54 -20.63 28.49 -17.54
CA ALA A 54 -21.05 29.36 -18.63
C ALA A 54 -21.86 28.63 -19.72
N GLN A 55 -21.54 27.35 -19.98
CA GLN A 55 -22.26 26.52 -20.94
C GLN A 55 -23.56 25.98 -20.36
N ASN A 56 -23.53 25.56 -19.09
CA ASN A 56 -24.66 24.95 -18.43
C ASN A 56 -24.63 25.25 -16.92
N PRO A 57 -25.38 26.26 -16.45
CA PRO A 57 -25.49 26.56 -15.02
C PRO A 57 -26.02 25.38 -14.17
N ASN A 58 -26.75 24.45 -14.81
CA ASN A 58 -27.30 23.25 -14.20
C ASN A 58 -26.41 22.01 -14.40
N ALA A 59 -25.15 22.15 -14.81
CA ALA A 59 -24.26 21.02 -15.08
C ALA A 59 -24.07 20.10 -13.86
N ASN A 60 -23.52 18.92 -14.13
CA ASN A 60 -23.33 17.84 -13.16
C ASN A 60 -22.15 18.12 -12.19
N ALA A 61 -22.08 19.31 -11.59
CA ALA A 61 -21.04 19.66 -10.63
C ALA A 61 -21.17 18.88 -9.31
N ILE A 62 -20.04 18.64 -8.65
CA ILE A 62 -20.03 18.08 -7.30
C ILE A 62 -20.66 19.09 -6.33
N ARG A 63 -21.59 18.62 -5.50
CA ARG A 63 -22.34 19.44 -4.54
C ARG A 63 -22.27 18.80 -3.15
N TRP A 64 -22.56 19.60 -2.12
CA TRP A 64 -22.64 19.09 -0.74
C TRP A 64 -23.57 17.89 -0.64
N GLY A 65 -23.15 16.87 0.10
CA GLY A 65 -23.92 15.64 0.31
C GLY A 65 -23.93 14.65 -0.86
N THR A 66 -23.15 14.90 -1.93
CA THR A 66 -23.00 13.95 -3.05
C THR A 66 -21.62 13.30 -3.06
N LEU A 67 -21.54 12.04 -3.50
CA LEU A 67 -20.29 11.29 -3.66
C LEU A 67 -20.06 10.95 -5.13
N TYR A 68 -18.89 11.33 -5.63
CA TYR A 68 -18.43 11.04 -6.99
C TYR A 68 -17.20 10.16 -6.88
N ASN A 69 -17.18 9.06 -7.63
CA ASN A 69 -16.06 8.14 -7.66
C ASN A 69 -15.36 8.23 -9.03
N PHE A 70 -14.05 8.47 -8.99
CA PHE A 70 -13.17 8.49 -10.15
C PHE A 70 -12.09 7.43 -9.93
N SER A 71 -12.04 6.43 -10.79
CA SER A 71 -11.15 5.27 -10.60
C SER A 71 -10.35 4.95 -11.85
N PHE A 72 -9.19 4.33 -11.65
CA PHE A 72 -8.35 3.77 -12.70
C PHE A 72 -7.33 2.81 -12.06
N ASP A 73 -6.83 1.89 -12.88
CA ASP A 73 -5.65 1.09 -12.58
C ASP A 73 -4.45 1.67 -13.33
N ALA A 74 -3.24 1.50 -12.79
CA ALA A 74 -2.01 1.96 -13.41
C ALA A 74 -0.90 0.89 -13.30
N ASP A 75 -0.04 0.83 -14.31
CA ASP A 75 1.11 -0.07 -14.35
C ASP A 75 2.35 0.44 -13.59
N GLN A 76 2.27 1.67 -13.06
CA GLN A 76 3.33 2.29 -12.26
C GLN A 76 2.93 2.36 -10.77
N PRO A 77 3.91 2.24 -9.85
CA PRO A 77 3.65 2.36 -8.42
C PRO A 77 3.18 3.78 -8.05
N PRO A 78 2.42 3.93 -6.95
CA PRO A 78 2.05 5.23 -6.42
C PRO A 78 3.29 6.01 -5.95
N GLN A 79 3.40 7.26 -6.37
CA GLN A 79 4.39 8.23 -5.91
C GLN A 79 3.70 9.53 -5.52
N THR A 80 4.35 10.32 -4.67
CA THR A 80 3.84 11.65 -4.29
C THR A 80 3.71 12.53 -5.53
N ALA A 81 2.49 13.02 -5.76
CA ALA A 81 2.16 13.89 -6.86
C ALA A 81 1.13 14.93 -6.42
N ASN A 82 0.81 15.85 -7.32
CA ASN A 82 -0.21 16.87 -7.11
C ASN A 82 -1.41 16.61 -8.04
N ALA A 83 -2.61 16.77 -7.49
CA ALA A 83 -3.85 16.88 -8.27
C ALA A 83 -4.45 18.28 -8.12
N THR A 84 -5.19 18.71 -9.14
CA THR A 84 -5.87 20.00 -9.15
C THR A 84 -7.37 19.78 -9.05
N ILE A 85 -8.01 20.51 -8.14
CA ILE A 85 -9.47 20.56 -8.02
C ILE A 85 -9.92 21.93 -8.53
N GLY A 86 -10.69 21.94 -9.62
CA GLY A 86 -11.32 23.14 -10.17
C GLY A 86 -12.63 23.47 -9.45
N PHE A 87 -12.97 24.76 -9.39
CA PHE A 87 -14.29 25.21 -8.90
C PHE A 87 -15.26 25.39 -10.06
N PHE A 88 -16.52 25.01 -9.84
CA PHE A 88 -17.56 25.11 -10.87
C PHE A 88 -17.99 26.56 -11.13
N LYS A 89 -18.13 27.35 -10.07
CA LYS A 89 -18.39 28.79 -10.14
C LYS A 89 -17.08 29.58 -10.03
N THR A 90 -17.14 30.80 -9.51
CA THR A 90 -15.97 31.62 -9.23
C THR A 90 -15.06 30.98 -8.19
N GLY A 91 -13.77 30.91 -8.50
CA GLY A 91 -12.73 30.41 -7.60
C GLY A 91 -11.44 30.13 -8.37
N SER A 92 -10.31 30.15 -7.68
CA SER A 92 -9.05 29.66 -8.25
C SER A 92 -8.93 28.17 -7.96
N PRO A 93 -8.49 27.33 -8.91
CA PRO A 93 -8.21 25.93 -8.63
C PRO A 93 -7.27 25.75 -7.43
N ILE A 94 -7.51 24.70 -6.65
CA ILE A 94 -6.62 24.32 -5.54
C ILE A 94 -5.79 23.10 -5.92
N THR A 95 -4.62 23.00 -5.32
CA THR A 95 -3.75 21.83 -5.47
C THR A 95 -3.77 21.00 -4.20
N VAL A 96 -3.87 19.69 -4.35
CA VAL A 96 -3.84 18.72 -3.26
C VAL A 96 -2.74 17.69 -3.52
N GLY A 97 -2.02 17.33 -2.45
CA GLY A 97 -1.04 16.24 -2.51
C GLY A 97 -1.77 14.89 -2.56
N ILE A 98 -1.38 14.04 -3.49
CA ILE A 98 -1.94 12.69 -3.70
C ILE A 98 -0.83 11.67 -3.93
N GLN A 99 -1.20 10.40 -3.94
CA GLN A 99 -0.37 9.33 -4.47
C GLN A 99 -0.87 8.97 -5.86
N ALA A 100 -0.03 9.11 -6.88
CA ALA A 100 -0.38 8.87 -8.28
C ALA A 100 0.74 8.14 -9.01
N PRO A 101 0.43 7.43 -10.11
CA PRO A 101 1.47 6.85 -10.96
C PRO A 101 2.24 7.98 -11.66
N VAL A 102 3.53 8.07 -11.36
CA VAL A 102 4.47 8.98 -12.03
C VAL A 102 5.55 8.11 -12.67
N GLY A 103 5.73 8.24 -13.99
CA GLY A 103 6.79 7.54 -14.70
C GLY A 103 8.16 7.96 -14.15
N GLY A 104 8.86 7.02 -13.53
CA GLY A 104 10.13 7.24 -12.83
C GLY A 104 10.54 5.99 -12.07
N ALA A 105 11.86 5.75 -11.98
CA ALA A 105 12.50 4.49 -11.61
C ALA A 105 11.71 3.61 -10.62
N THR A 106 11.49 2.35 -11.00
CA THR A 106 11.06 1.28 -10.08
C THR A 106 11.83 1.42 -8.77
N PRO A 107 11.17 1.45 -7.61
CA PRO A 107 11.90 1.49 -6.34
C PRO A 107 12.87 0.30 -6.33
N THR A 108 14.17 0.58 -6.20
CA THR A 108 15.16 -0.48 -5.97
C THR A 108 14.70 -1.26 -4.74
N PRO A 109 14.53 -2.59 -4.80
CA PRO A 109 14.13 -3.34 -3.62
C PRO A 109 15.15 -3.07 -2.51
N THR A 110 14.67 -2.63 -1.34
CA THR A 110 15.49 -2.54 -0.14
C THR A 110 16.09 -3.92 0.10
N PRO A 111 17.42 -4.10 0.17
CA PRO A 111 17.99 -5.42 0.43
C PRO A 111 17.47 -5.91 1.77
N THR A 112 16.80 -7.07 1.76
CA THR A 112 16.43 -7.79 2.98
C THR A 112 17.73 -8.13 3.71
N VAL A 113 17.94 -7.56 4.90
CA VAL A 113 19.03 -8.01 5.77
C VAL A 113 18.75 -9.45 6.18
N THR A 114 19.49 -10.39 5.59
CA THR A 114 19.55 -11.77 6.09
C THR A 114 20.11 -11.72 7.51
N PRO A 115 19.40 -12.21 8.54
CA PRO A 115 19.97 -12.27 9.88
C PRO A 115 21.24 -13.12 9.86
N THR A 116 22.36 -12.53 10.28
CA THR A 116 23.60 -13.28 10.49
C THR A 116 23.34 -14.38 11.52
N PRO A 117 23.62 -15.66 11.23
CA PRO A 117 23.47 -16.71 12.22
C PRO A 117 24.37 -16.39 13.43
N THR A 118 23.78 -16.35 14.63
CA THR A 118 24.52 -16.23 15.88
C THR A 118 25.52 -17.39 15.97
N PRO A 119 26.82 -17.15 16.21
CA PRO A 119 27.78 -18.24 16.37
C PRO A 119 27.37 -19.10 17.56
N THR A 120 27.07 -20.37 17.30
CA THR A 120 26.83 -21.37 18.34
C THR A 120 28.13 -21.56 19.12
N VAL A 121 28.16 -21.09 20.37
CA VAL A 121 29.24 -21.41 21.31
C VAL A 121 29.26 -22.93 21.50
N THR A 122 30.37 -23.56 21.08
CA THR A 122 30.60 -24.98 21.35
C THR A 122 30.89 -25.12 22.85
N PRO A 123 30.11 -25.93 23.60
CA PRO A 123 30.40 -26.16 25.01
C PRO A 123 31.77 -26.83 25.14
N THR A 124 32.64 -26.24 25.96
CA THR A 124 33.93 -26.84 26.34
C THR A 124 33.68 -28.22 26.95
N PRO A 125 34.34 -29.30 26.50
CA PRO A 125 34.14 -30.62 27.07
C PRO A 125 34.53 -30.62 28.56
N THR A 126 33.59 -31.01 29.41
CA THR A 126 33.82 -31.25 30.83
C THR A 126 34.91 -32.32 30.99
N ARG A 127 36.01 -32.00 31.69
CA ARG A 127 37.06 -32.98 31.97
C ARG A 127 36.45 -34.14 32.76
N THR A 128 36.61 -35.36 32.24
CA THR A 128 36.19 -36.60 32.91
C THR A 128 36.95 -36.73 34.24
N PRO A 129 36.26 -36.96 35.38
CA PRO A 129 36.94 -37.24 36.64
C PRO A 129 37.79 -38.52 36.51
N ARG A 130 39.07 -38.44 36.86
CA ARG A 130 39.96 -39.60 36.95
C ARG A 130 39.53 -40.46 38.13
N LEU A 131 39.15 -41.71 37.88
CA LEU A 131 38.80 -42.65 38.93
C LEU A 131 40.00 -42.89 39.87
N PRO A 132 39.78 -43.07 41.19
CA PRO A 132 40.82 -43.47 42.12
C PRO A 132 41.46 -44.80 41.72
N PRO A 133 42.78 -45.00 41.93
CA PRO A 133 43.41 -46.29 41.67
C PRO A 133 42.82 -47.39 42.57
N ALA A 134 42.63 -48.57 42.00
CA ALA A 134 42.06 -49.73 42.69
C ALA A 134 42.93 -50.17 43.90
N PRO A 135 42.33 -50.63 45.00
CA PRO A 135 43.08 -51.19 46.13
C PRO A 135 43.87 -52.43 45.71
N ARG A 136 45.12 -52.53 46.18
CA ARG A 136 46.00 -53.68 45.91
C ARG A 136 45.46 -54.94 46.62
N PRO A 137 45.37 -56.10 45.95
CA PRO A 137 44.94 -57.34 46.60
C PRO A 137 45.93 -57.77 47.69
N ARG A 138 45.37 -58.21 48.83
CA ARG A 138 46.10 -58.74 49.98
C ARG A 138 46.69 -60.12 49.62
N PRO A 139 47.98 -60.40 49.86
CA PRO A 139 48.55 -61.74 49.64
C PRO A 139 47.86 -62.78 50.53
N THR A 140 47.48 -63.91 49.94
CA THR A 140 46.93 -65.07 50.66
C THR A 140 48.05 -65.79 51.43
N PRO A 141 47.86 -66.14 52.72
CA PRO A 141 48.84 -66.95 53.45
C PRO A 141 48.99 -68.35 52.84
N PRO A 142 50.17 -68.98 52.91
CA PRO A 142 50.35 -70.36 52.46
C PRO A 142 49.53 -71.34 53.31
N PRO A 143 49.06 -72.46 52.71
CA PRO A 143 48.30 -73.48 53.42
C PRO A 143 49.14 -74.16 54.51
N ARG A 144 48.47 -74.51 55.61
CA ARG A 144 49.04 -75.18 56.79
C ARG A 144 49.41 -76.65 56.45
N PRO A 145 50.61 -77.13 56.77
CA PRO A 145 50.97 -78.54 56.60
C PRO A 145 50.14 -79.46 57.53
N THR A 146 49.70 -80.60 57.00
CA THR A 146 49.06 -81.69 57.75
C THR A 146 50.10 -82.56 58.47
N PRO A 147 49.85 -83.03 59.72
CA PRO A 147 50.73 -83.96 60.42
C PRO A 147 50.54 -85.42 59.96
N HIS A 148 51.63 -86.20 60.02
CA HIS A 148 51.66 -87.68 59.96
C HIS A 148 51.54 -88.28 61.36
#